data_AF-A0A8S1WDH1-F1
#
_entry.id   AF-A0A8S1WDH1-F1
#
_cell.length_a   1.000
_cell.length_b   1.000
_cell.length_c   1.000
_cell.angle_alpha   90.00
_cell.angle_beta   90.00
_cell.angle_gamma   90.00
#
_symmetry.space_group_name_H-M   'P 1'
#
loop_
_entity.id
_entity.type
_entity.pdbx_description
1 polymer ?
#
loop_
_entity_poly.entity_id
_entity_poly.type
_entity_poly.pdbx_seq_one_letter_code
_entity_poly.pdbx_strand_id
1 'polypeptide(L)'
;MDNPINNFKGVMLCNRPNENVMVIKEKPFCSSVKPQDQWGLTKKYEEPKVMVFTMNPVMERHKQWLEEFKLQNQLKKHAKEEEQIREDEKFKRVRDLAKKDREMTKQMKEEYKQINELIQKELKDDGPKSKTVQLTAENLKKLEDRDTIKEQNDNKLDTKQGDQKKRYKNKPVWAMTKEEEEQHIKQEEDELLNFVENLDYDSYINDLEVNVMLKALQSRVTNIKKEDNWKEKLEQGEKKQEQRQSDMYDQISQSLGKNDEAKSVHSEKTQNSINQLRKRQELIEQGKQDWEKTTSNGDQKASLEDRIAKHVADEILNQYKNISNVHSNSSIRKILEREAKKTLQEQCIPGPLISIIKNEKMPKDPNTLPYLHRNPAI
;
A
#
# COMPACT_ATOMS: atom_id res chain seq x y z
N MET A 1 -4.54 -13.28 -81.92
CA MET A 1 -5.34 -12.12 -81.46
C MET A 1 -5.13 -12.04 -79.97
N ASP A 2 -4.03 -11.39 -79.64
CA ASP A 2 -3.35 -11.42 -78.35
C ASP A 2 -4.03 -10.49 -77.36
N ASN A 3 -4.45 -11.02 -76.21
CA ASN A 3 -4.86 -10.22 -75.06
C ASN A 3 -3.64 -10.08 -74.13
N PRO A 4 -3.05 -8.89 -73.97
CA PRO A 4 -1.97 -8.71 -73.02
C PRO A 4 -2.51 -8.67 -71.59
N ILE A 5 -1.90 -9.52 -70.77
CA ILE A 5 -2.04 -9.62 -69.32
C ILE A 5 -1.46 -8.34 -68.70
N ASN A 6 -2.31 -7.47 -68.15
CA ASN A 6 -1.88 -6.41 -67.25
C ASN A 6 -2.10 -6.84 -65.79
N ASN A 7 -1.11 -7.54 -65.26
CA ASN A 7 -0.87 -7.70 -63.83
C ASN A 7 -0.30 -6.40 -63.25
N PHE A 8 -1.15 -5.53 -62.70
CA PHE A 8 -0.72 -4.56 -61.69
C PHE A 8 -1.67 -4.62 -60.50
N LYS A 9 -1.31 -5.49 -59.55
CA LYS A 9 -1.90 -5.54 -58.21
C LYS A 9 -1.58 -4.23 -57.49
N GLY A 10 -2.63 -3.43 -57.26
CA GLY A 10 -2.87 -2.82 -55.95
C GLY A 10 -1.85 -1.83 -55.41
N VAL A 11 -1.14 -1.06 -56.24
CA VAL A 11 -0.52 0.18 -55.75
C VAL A 11 -1.59 1.26 -55.78
N MET A 12 -2.32 1.39 -54.67
CA MET A 12 -3.14 2.57 -54.41
C MET A 12 -2.20 3.76 -54.30
N LEU A 13 -1.97 4.43 -55.44
CA LEU A 13 -1.40 5.76 -55.50
C LEU A 13 -2.39 6.70 -54.83
N CYS A 14 -2.26 6.83 -53.51
CA CYS A 14 -2.90 7.90 -52.77
C CYS A 14 -2.28 9.21 -53.26
N ASN A 15 -2.96 9.90 -54.17
CA ASN A 15 -2.73 11.31 -54.46
C ASN A 15 -2.85 12.06 -53.13
N ARG A 16 -1.74 12.51 -52.54
CA ARG A 16 -1.75 13.43 -51.40
C ARG A 16 -1.91 14.84 -51.97
N PRO A 17 -3.10 15.48 -51.84
CA PRO A 17 -3.22 16.89 -52.17
C PRO A 17 -2.46 17.67 -51.08
N ASN A 18 -1.50 18.50 -51.47
CA ASN A 18 -0.71 19.42 -50.63
C ASN A 18 0.65 18.93 -50.11
N GLU A 19 1.35 18.04 -50.80
CA GLU A 19 2.81 17.98 -50.63
C GLU A 19 3.43 19.10 -51.48
N ASN A 20 3.68 20.25 -50.87
CA ASN A 20 4.47 21.32 -51.46
C ASN A 20 5.90 20.81 -51.65
N VAL A 21 6.14 20.07 -52.73
CA VAL A 21 7.48 19.69 -53.17
C VAL A 21 8.19 21.02 -53.45
N MET A 22 9.03 21.45 -52.52
CA MET A 22 9.94 22.56 -52.76
C MET A 22 10.86 22.11 -53.89
N VAL A 23 10.52 22.49 -55.11
CA VAL A 23 11.39 22.31 -56.27
C VAL A 23 12.63 23.12 -55.97
N ILE A 24 13.67 22.44 -55.50
CA ILE A 24 15.00 23.01 -55.32
C ILE A 24 15.44 23.38 -56.73
N LYS A 25 15.25 24.65 -57.11
CA LYS A 25 15.77 25.19 -58.35
C LYS A 25 17.29 25.14 -58.21
N GLU A 26 17.90 24.10 -58.77
CA GLU A 26 19.34 24.03 -58.92
C GLU A 26 19.78 25.33 -59.61
N LYS A 27 20.64 26.09 -58.93
CA LYS A 27 21.20 27.31 -59.51
C LYS A 27 21.93 26.89 -60.79
N PRO A 28 21.72 27.58 -61.93
CA PRO A 28 22.40 27.24 -63.17
C PRO A 28 23.91 27.20 -62.92
N PHE A 29 24.59 26.21 -63.49
CA PHE A 29 26.02 26.01 -63.36
C PHE A 29 26.75 27.31 -63.73
N CYS A 30 27.22 28.05 -62.72
CA CYS A 30 28.02 29.25 -62.94
C CYS A 30 29.40 28.80 -63.42
N SER A 31 29.61 28.76 -64.73
CA SER A 31 30.91 28.43 -65.35
C SER A 31 31.97 29.52 -65.19
N SER A 32 31.63 30.67 -64.58
CA SER A 32 32.58 31.75 -64.37
C SER A 32 33.47 31.49 -63.15
N VAL A 33 34.72 31.12 -63.41
CA VAL A 33 35.79 31.11 -62.40
C VAL A 33 36.00 32.55 -61.93
N LYS A 34 35.82 32.81 -60.63
CA LYS A 34 36.14 34.13 -60.06
C LYS A 34 37.66 34.29 -60.05
N PRO A 35 38.21 35.45 -60.46
CA PRO A 35 39.66 35.66 -60.61
C PRO A 35 40.46 35.56 -59.29
N GLN A 36 39.79 35.45 -58.15
CA GLN A 36 40.40 35.26 -56.83
C GLN A 36 40.64 33.78 -56.48
N ASP A 37 40.07 32.81 -57.21
CA ASP A 37 40.35 31.38 -57.02
C ASP A 37 41.69 31.05 -57.73
N GLN A 38 42.79 31.12 -56.99
CA GLN A 38 44.12 30.72 -57.48
C GLN A 38 44.13 29.24 -57.86
N TRP A 39 44.48 28.94 -59.11
CA TRP A 39 44.65 27.58 -59.61
C TRP A 39 45.80 26.89 -58.86
N GLY A 40 45.54 25.69 -58.33
CA GLY A 40 46.58 24.80 -57.78
C GLY A 40 46.59 24.61 -56.26
N LEU A 41 45.75 25.31 -55.50
CA LEU A 41 45.48 24.97 -54.10
C LEU A 41 44.14 24.23 -54.04
N THR A 42 44.18 22.91 -53.96
CA THR A 42 43.03 22.08 -53.60
C THR A 42 42.43 22.67 -52.33
N LYS A 43 41.23 23.27 -52.43
CA LYS A 43 40.47 23.70 -51.25
C LYS A 43 40.47 22.49 -50.32
N LYS A 44 41.04 22.64 -49.12
CA LYS A 44 41.02 21.58 -48.10
C LYS A 44 39.57 21.11 -48.05
N TYR A 45 39.35 19.82 -48.18
CA TYR A 45 38.02 19.23 -48.15
C TYR A 45 37.41 19.62 -46.81
N GLU A 46 36.63 20.70 -46.77
CA GLU A 46 35.85 21.05 -45.61
C GLU A 46 34.84 19.92 -45.50
N GLU A 47 35.00 19.08 -44.48
CA GLU A 47 34.05 18.01 -44.22
C GLU A 47 32.65 18.63 -44.25
N PRO A 48 31.73 18.06 -45.06
CA PRO A 48 30.41 18.63 -45.22
C PRO A 48 29.84 18.78 -43.81
N LYS A 49 29.62 20.03 -43.38
CA LYS A 49 29.01 20.33 -42.09
C LYS A 49 27.69 19.57 -42.08
N VAL A 50 27.64 18.47 -41.31
CA VAL A 50 26.46 17.64 -41.20
C VAL A 50 25.39 18.58 -40.68
N MET A 51 24.44 18.94 -41.54
CA MET A 51 23.32 19.77 -41.15
C MET A 51 22.56 18.96 -40.11
N VAL A 52 22.68 19.38 -38.85
CA VAL A 52 21.90 18.82 -37.77
C VAL A 52 20.45 19.12 -38.11
N PHE A 53 19.74 18.10 -38.58
CA PHE A 53 18.31 18.22 -38.79
C PHE A 53 17.68 18.51 -37.43
N THR A 54 17.22 19.74 -37.25
CA THR A 54 16.40 20.11 -36.12
C THR A 54 15.11 19.31 -36.22
N MET A 55 14.96 18.28 -35.38
CA MET A 55 13.71 17.53 -35.34
C MET A 55 12.58 18.46 -34.94
N ASN A 56 11.40 18.23 -35.51
CA ASN A 56 10.22 18.98 -35.13
C ASN A 56 9.94 18.72 -33.62
N PRO A 57 9.77 19.75 -32.78
CA PRO A 57 9.54 19.58 -31.34
C PRO A 57 8.35 18.68 -31.01
N VAL A 58 7.38 18.56 -31.92
CA VAL A 58 6.24 17.63 -31.79
C VAL A 58 6.72 16.18 -31.78
N MET A 59 7.69 15.82 -32.64
CA MET A 59 8.22 14.45 -32.71
C MET A 59 9.07 14.11 -31.49
N GLU A 60 9.81 15.08 -30.94
CA GLU A 60 10.57 14.90 -29.70
C GLU A 60 9.64 14.64 -28.51
N ARG A 61 8.58 15.44 -28.37
CA ARG A 61 7.56 15.21 -27.32
C ARG A 61 6.88 13.84 -27.47
N HIS A 62 6.55 13.44 -28.70
CA HIS A 62 5.96 12.13 -28.93
C HIS A 62 6.93 10.99 -28.59
N LYS A 63 8.20 11.13 -28.94
CA LYS A 63 9.25 10.16 -28.58
C LYS A 63 9.40 10.06 -27.06
N GLN A 64 9.48 11.18 -26.35
CA GLN A 64 9.52 11.21 -24.89
C GLN A 64 8.28 10.53 -24.29
N TRP A 65 7.10 10.84 -24.80
CA TRP A 65 5.86 10.20 -24.36
C TRP A 65 5.86 8.68 -24.58
N LEU A 66 6.40 8.19 -25.71
CA LEU A 66 6.52 6.75 -25.97
C LEU A 66 7.49 6.07 -24.99
N GLU A 67 8.60 6.74 -24.64
CA GLU A 67 9.56 6.26 -23.64
C GLU A 67 8.92 6.20 -22.24
N GLU A 68 8.21 7.26 -21.84
CA GLU A 68 7.44 7.30 -20.59
C GLU A 68 6.34 6.23 -20.55
N PHE A 69 5.61 6.06 -21.64
CA PHE A 69 4.57 5.04 -21.77
C PHE A 69 5.13 3.63 -21.66
N LYS A 70 6.29 3.38 -22.28
CA LYS A 70 7.02 2.10 -22.16
C LYS A 70 7.46 1.85 -20.72
N LEU A 71 7.99 2.87 -20.03
CA LEU A 71 8.38 2.78 -18.63
C LEU A 71 7.17 2.50 -17.73
N GLN A 72 6.05 3.19 -17.96
CA GLN A 72 4.81 2.98 -17.23
C GLN A 72 4.28 1.55 -17.40
N ASN A 73 4.36 0.98 -18.60
CA ASN A 73 3.98 -0.41 -18.85
C ASN A 73 4.91 -1.41 -18.16
N GLN A 74 6.23 -1.14 -18.12
CA GLN A 74 7.18 -1.97 -17.38
C GLN A 74 6.92 -1.94 -15.87
N LEU A 75 6.64 -0.77 -15.30
CA LEU A 75 6.27 -0.64 -13.89
C LEU A 75 4.97 -1.39 -13.56
N LYS A 76 3.95 -1.28 -14.42
CA LYS A 76 2.70 -2.05 -14.27
C LYS A 76 2.95 -3.56 -14.33
N LYS A 77 3.87 -4.02 -15.19
CA LYS A 77 4.25 -5.44 -15.28
C LYS A 77 4.94 -5.92 -14.01
N HIS A 78 5.93 -5.17 -13.51
CA HIS A 78 6.63 -5.49 -12.26
C HIS A 78 5.69 -5.49 -11.05
N ALA A 79 4.75 -4.55 -10.96
CA ALA A 79 3.79 -4.49 -9.87
C ALA A 79 2.87 -5.74 -9.84
N LYS A 80 2.44 -6.22 -11.02
CA LYS A 80 1.65 -7.46 -11.12
C LYS A 80 2.47 -8.69 -10.74
N GLU A 81 3.73 -8.75 -11.15
CA GLU A 81 4.64 -9.85 -10.81
C GLU A 81 4.91 -9.90 -9.30
N GLU A 82 5.13 -8.75 -8.65
CA GLU A 82 5.29 -8.66 -7.20
C GLU A 82 4.02 -9.06 -6.43
N GLU A 83 2.84 -8.73 -6.97
CA GLU A 83 1.56 -9.19 -6.40
C GLU A 83 1.41 -10.70 -6.47
N GLN A 84 1.73 -11.31 -7.62
CA GLN A 84 1.74 -12.77 -7.78
C GLN A 84 2.72 -13.45 -6.82
N ILE A 85 3.94 -12.93 -6.67
CA ILE A 85 4.92 -13.46 -5.71
C ILE A 85 4.37 -13.40 -4.27
N ARG A 86 3.72 -12.30 -3.89
CA ARG A 86 3.11 -12.18 -2.55
C ARG A 86 1.96 -13.16 -2.34
N GLU A 87 1.15 -13.41 -3.37
CA GLU A 87 0.09 -14.42 -3.32
C GLU A 87 0.66 -15.84 -3.20
N ASP A 88 1.69 -16.17 -3.98
CA ASP A 88 2.39 -17.45 -3.90
C ASP A 88 3.05 -17.66 -2.54
N GLU A 89 3.64 -16.62 -1.94
CA GLU A 89 4.17 -16.68 -0.58
C GLU A 89 3.08 -16.92 0.47
N LYS A 90 1.94 -16.25 0.36
CA LYS A 90 0.78 -16.50 1.23
C LYS A 90 0.31 -17.94 1.09
N PHE A 91 0.19 -18.43 -0.14
CA PHE A 91 -0.23 -19.80 -0.42
C PHE A 91 0.75 -20.83 0.14
N LYS A 92 2.07 -20.60 0.02
CA LYS A 92 3.11 -21.42 0.64
C LYS A 92 2.96 -21.48 2.16
N ARG A 93 2.73 -20.34 2.83
CA ARG A 93 2.53 -20.30 4.29
C ARG A 93 1.32 -21.11 4.73
N VAL A 94 0.20 -20.99 4.02
CA VAL A 94 -1.01 -21.79 4.30
C VAL A 94 -0.75 -23.28 4.08
N ARG A 95 -0.02 -23.63 3.02
CA ARG A 95 0.36 -25.02 2.73
C ARG A 95 1.25 -25.62 3.83
N ASP A 96 2.22 -24.85 4.33
CA ASP A 96 3.13 -25.29 5.39
C ASP A 96 2.40 -25.44 6.73
N LEU A 97 1.46 -24.53 7.03
CA LEU A 97 0.62 -24.64 8.23
C LEU A 97 -0.26 -25.90 8.17
N ALA A 98 -0.96 -26.12 7.06
CA ALA A 98 -1.76 -27.31 6.85
C ALA A 98 -0.92 -28.61 6.91
N LYS A 99 0.34 -28.56 6.48
CA LYS A 99 1.28 -29.69 6.62
C LYS A 99 1.63 -29.96 8.08
N LYS A 100 1.93 -28.93 8.86
CA LYS A 100 2.18 -29.04 10.31
C LYS A 100 0.97 -29.58 11.06
N ASP A 101 -0.23 -29.12 10.75
CA ASP A 101 -1.47 -29.61 11.38
C ASP A 101 -1.71 -31.09 11.08
N ARG A 102 -1.43 -31.54 9.84
CA ARG A 102 -1.48 -32.95 9.46
C ARG A 102 -0.46 -33.79 10.23
N GLU A 103 0.77 -33.31 10.37
CA GLU A 103 1.84 -33.98 11.12
C GLU A 103 1.48 -34.08 12.61
N MET A 104 1.00 -33.00 13.21
CA MET A 104 0.57 -32.95 14.60
C MET A 104 -0.62 -33.88 14.86
N THR A 105 -1.62 -33.91 13.97
CA THR A 105 -2.75 -34.85 14.06
C THR A 105 -2.29 -36.30 13.96
N LYS A 106 -1.25 -36.57 13.14
CA LYS A 106 -0.68 -37.91 13.02
C LYS A 106 0.05 -38.32 14.31
N GLN A 107 0.83 -37.43 14.91
CA GLN A 107 1.49 -37.64 16.20
C GLN A 107 0.47 -37.89 17.31
N MET A 108 -0.55 -37.05 17.43
CA MET A 108 -1.63 -37.27 18.40
C MET A 108 -2.28 -38.65 18.22
N LYS A 109 -2.59 -39.06 16.98
CA LYS A 109 -3.16 -40.39 16.72
C LYS A 109 -2.22 -41.54 17.12
N GLU A 110 -0.92 -41.39 16.93
CA GLU A 110 0.08 -42.38 17.35
C GLU A 110 0.18 -42.43 18.89
N GLU A 111 0.18 -41.28 19.56
CA GLU A 111 0.16 -41.19 21.03
C GLU A 111 -1.12 -41.82 21.61
N TYR A 112 -2.29 -41.53 21.04
CA TYR A 112 -3.55 -42.16 21.47
C TYR A 112 -3.52 -43.68 21.30
N LYS A 113 -2.91 -44.19 20.23
CA LYS A 113 -2.73 -45.64 20.04
C LYS A 113 -1.81 -46.22 21.11
N GLN A 114 -0.68 -45.58 21.40
CA GLN A 114 0.23 -46.02 22.46
C GLN A 114 -0.43 -46.03 23.84
N ILE A 115 -1.19 -44.97 24.17
CA ILE A 115 -1.95 -44.88 25.41
C ILE A 115 -3.00 -45.99 25.48
N ASN A 116 -3.77 -46.22 24.41
CA ASN A 116 -4.74 -47.32 24.36
C ASN A 116 -4.08 -48.69 24.52
N GLU A 117 -2.91 -48.91 23.91
CA GLU A 117 -2.14 -50.15 24.07
C GLU A 117 -1.64 -50.34 25.51
N LEU A 118 -1.18 -49.27 26.17
CA LEU A 118 -0.81 -49.27 27.59
C LEU A 118 -1.98 -49.61 28.49
N ILE A 119 -3.14 -48.96 28.30
CA ILE A 119 -4.37 -49.25 29.05
C ILE A 119 -4.78 -50.71 28.85
N GLN A 120 -4.74 -51.21 27.62
CA GLN A 120 -5.06 -52.61 27.32
C GLN A 120 -4.08 -53.61 27.93
N LYS A 121 -2.81 -53.21 28.12
CA LYS A 121 -1.80 -54.05 28.78
C LYS A 121 -1.99 -54.06 30.30
N GLU A 122 -2.24 -52.90 30.89
CA GLU A 122 -2.51 -52.75 32.33
C GLU A 122 -3.78 -53.52 32.74
N LEU A 123 -4.83 -53.46 31.92
CA LEU A 123 -6.05 -54.26 32.10
C LEU A 123 -5.84 -55.78 32.00
N LYS A 124 -4.74 -56.25 31.43
CA LYS A 124 -4.45 -57.70 31.28
C LYS A 124 -3.56 -58.27 32.37
N ASP A 125 -2.70 -57.47 32.99
CA ASP A 125 -1.68 -57.96 33.94
C ASP A 125 -2.17 -57.99 35.41
N ASP A 126 -3.24 -57.29 35.78
CA ASP A 126 -3.88 -57.41 37.10
C ASP A 126 -5.04 -58.42 37.10
N GLY A 127 -4.73 -59.70 37.35
CA GLY A 127 -5.68 -60.61 38.01
C GLY A 127 -5.96 -60.12 39.46
N PRO A 128 -7.08 -60.49 40.12
CA PRO A 128 -7.94 -61.64 39.92
C PRO A 128 -9.28 -61.26 39.29
N LYS A 129 -10.05 -62.28 38.90
CA LYS A 129 -11.49 -62.21 38.60
C LYS A 129 -12.26 -61.67 39.80
N SER A 130 -12.15 -60.37 40.12
CA SER A 130 -13.08 -59.73 41.03
C SER A 130 -14.43 -59.77 40.32
N LYS A 131 -15.45 -60.21 41.05
CA LYS A 131 -16.82 -60.33 40.58
C LYS A 131 -17.28 -58.94 40.17
N THR A 132 -17.03 -58.55 38.93
CA THR A 132 -17.85 -57.54 38.27
C THR A 132 -19.26 -58.10 38.35
N VAL A 133 -20.08 -57.45 39.15
CA VAL A 133 -21.53 -57.64 39.13
C VAL A 133 -21.90 -57.42 37.68
N GLN A 134 -22.14 -58.52 36.95
CA GLN A 134 -22.62 -58.46 35.59
C GLN A 134 -23.87 -57.59 35.66
N LEU A 135 -23.94 -56.55 34.81
CA LEU A 135 -25.18 -55.83 34.58
C LEU A 135 -26.19 -56.83 34.00
N THR A 136 -26.88 -57.54 34.89
CA THR A 136 -28.05 -58.34 34.52
C THR A 136 -29.15 -57.37 34.16
N ALA A 137 -29.96 -57.73 33.15
CA ALA A 137 -31.06 -56.90 32.66
C ALA A 137 -32.02 -56.44 33.78
N GLU A 138 -32.08 -57.16 34.91
CA GLU A 138 -32.86 -56.80 36.09
C GLU A 138 -32.37 -55.54 36.82
N ASN A 139 -31.06 -55.24 36.81
CA ASN A 139 -30.52 -54.04 37.45
C ASN A 139 -30.70 -52.79 36.57
N LEU A 140 -30.80 -52.95 35.25
CA LEU A 140 -31.18 -51.89 34.32
C LEU A 140 -32.68 -51.54 34.44
N LYS A 141 -33.55 -52.55 34.59
CA LYS A 141 -34.99 -52.33 34.75
C LYS A 141 -35.36 -51.58 36.04
N LYS A 142 -34.61 -51.79 37.13
CA LYS A 142 -34.78 -51.07 38.41
C LYS A 142 -34.42 -49.58 38.35
N LEU A 143 -33.64 -49.15 37.35
CA LEU A 143 -33.35 -47.73 37.12
C LEU A 143 -34.47 -47.09 36.30
N GLU A 144 -34.96 -47.75 35.25
CA GLU A 144 -36.10 -47.28 34.44
C GLU A 144 -37.40 -47.14 35.25
N ASP A 145 -37.68 -48.07 36.18
CA ASP A 145 -38.84 -48.00 37.07
C ASP A 145 -38.73 -46.86 38.10
N ARG A 146 -37.53 -46.32 38.36
CA ARG A 146 -37.30 -45.22 39.31
C ARG A 146 -37.51 -43.84 38.66
N ASP A 147 -37.30 -43.74 37.36
CA ASP A 147 -37.48 -42.49 36.60
C ASP A 147 -38.94 -42.27 36.19
N THR A 148 -39.69 -43.33 35.92
CA THR A 148 -41.13 -43.27 35.64
C THR A 148 -41.98 -42.80 36.84
N ILE A 149 -41.51 -43.01 38.08
CA ILE A 149 -42.20 -42.53 39.31
C ILE A 149 -41.97 -41.03 39.54
N LYS A 150 -40.91 -40.42 38.97
CA LYS A 150 -40.68 -38.97 39.08
C LYS A 150 -41.47 -38.16 38.05
N GLU A 151 -41.72 -38.69 36.85
CA GLU A 151 -42.45 -37.98 35.81
C GLU A 151 -43.94 -37.74 36.12
N GLN A 152 -44.53 -38.47 37.07
CA GLN A 152 -45.95 -38.28 37.44
C GLN A 152 -46.21 -37.20 38.50
N ASN A 153 -45.17 -36.66 39.15
CA ASN A 153 -45.33 -35.66 40.23
C ASN A 153 -45.08 -34.20 39.82
N ASP A 154 -44.59 -33.93 38.61
CA ASP A 154 -44.20 -32.57 38.19
C ASP A 154 -45.26 -31.82 37.34
N ASN A 155 -46.47 -32.36 37.20
CA ASN A 155 -47.52 -31.76 36.35
C ASN A 155 -48.44 -30.73 37.04
N LYS A 156 -48.03 -30.16 38.17
CA LYS A 156 -48.86 -29.15 38.86
C LYS A 156 -48.04 -28.16 39.68
N LEU A 157 -47.48 -27.11 39.06
CA LEU A 157 -47.35 -25.76 39.64
C LEU A 157 -46.72 -24.74 38.67
N ASP A 158 -47.56 -23.80 38.27
CA ASP A 158 -47.35 -22.35 38.09
C ASP A 158 -46.16 -21.78 37.28
N THR A 159 -46.58 -21.18 36.16
CA THR A 159 -46.06 -19.96 35.51
C THR A 159 -45.40 -18.94 36.44
N LYS A 160 -44.07 -19.01 36.57
CA LYS A 160 -43.18 -17.84 36.78
C LYS A 160 -41.82 -18.09 36.08
N GLN A 161 -41.81 -17.89 34.76
CA GLN A 161 -40.59 -17.82 33.97
C GLN A 161 -39.86 -16.51 34.28
N GLY A 162 -38.74 -16.57 34.98
CA GLY A 162 -37.93 -15.38 35.26
C GLY A 162 -36.48 -15.65 35.66
N ASP A 163 -36.21 -16.62 36.55
CA ASP A 163 -34.89 -16.65 37.21
C ASP A 163 -34.16 -18.00 37.23
N GLN A 164 -34.67 -19.07 36.61
CA GLN A 164 -34.00 -20.38 36.63
C GLN A 164 -32.89 -20.57 35.58
N LYS A 165 -32.84 -19.75 34.51
CA LYS A 165 -31.81 -19.87 33.44
C LYS A 165 -30.40 -19.42 33.84
N LYS A 166 -30.17 -18.90 35.06
CA LYS A 166 -28.84 -18.47 35.51
C LYS A 166 -28.07 -19.53 36.31
N ARG A 167 -28.69 -20.65 36.71
CA ARG A 167 -28.01 -21.68 37.53
C ARG A 167 -27.31 -22.79 36.74
N TYR A 168 -27.61 -22.93 35.44
CA TYR A 168 -26.97 -23.92 34.57
C TYR A 168 -25.63 -23.45 33.96
N LYS A 169 -25.26 -22.17 34.10
CA LYS A 169 -24.06 -21.60 33.46
C LYS A 169 -22.72 -21.83 34.20
N ASN A 170 -22.71 -22.50 35.36
CA ASN A 170 -21.52 -22.53 36.22
C ASN A 170 -20.91 -23.92 36.45
N LYS A 171 -21.49 -25.00 35.90
CA LYS A 171 -20.85 -26.31 35.93
C LYS A 171 -20.24 -26.58 34.56
N PRO A 172 -18.92 -26.76 34.44
CA PRO A 172 -18.30 -27.10 33.18
C PRO A 172 -18.78 -28.47 32.68
N VAL A 173 -18.84 -28.66 31.36
CA VAL A 173 -19.46 -29.82 30.68
C VAL A 173 -18.97 -31.17 31.23
N TRP A 174 -17.69 -31.26 31.62
CA TRP A 174 -17.11 -32.48 32.21
C TRP A 174 -17.68 -32.89 33.58
N ALA A 175 -18.41 -32.00 34.23
CA ALA A 175 -19.04 -32.23 35.54
C ALA A 175 -20.54 -32.56 35.44
N MET A 176 -21.11 -32.64 34.23
CA MET A 176 -22.50 -33.05 34.02
C MET A 176 -22.61 -34.56 33.85
N THR A 177 -23.74 -35.12 34.27
CA THR A 177 -24.08 -36.51 33.96
C THR A 177 -24.48 -36.61 32.49
N LYS A 178 -24.36 -37.81 31.89
CA LYS A 178 -24.65 -38.03 30.47
C LYS A 178 -26.07 -37.56 30.07
N GLU A 179 -27.06 -37.75 30.94
CA GLU A 179 -28.43 -37.30 30.69
C GLU A 179 -28.58 -35.77 30.76
N GLU A 180 -27.88 -35.12 31.68
CA GLU A 180 -27.83 -33.65 31.76
C GLU A 180 -27.12 -33.05 30.53
N GLU A 181 -26.09 -33.73 30.01
CA GLU A 181 -25.41 -33.35 28.77
C GLU A 181 -26.36 -33.44 27.56
N GLU A 182 -27.09 -34.54 27.41
CA GLU A 182 -28.06 -34.69 26.32
C GLU A 182 -29.20 -33.66 26.39
N GLN A 183 -29.64 -33.28 27.60
CA GLN A 183 -30.61 -32.20 27.78
C GLN A 183 -30.04 -30.83 27.46
N HIS A 184 -28.78 -30.58 27.83
CA HIS A 184 -28.10 -29.33 27.48
C HIS A 184 -27.94 -29.19 25.96
N ILE A 185 -27.55 -30.27 25.28
CA ILE A 185 -27.43 -30.32 23.82
C ILE A 185 -28.80 -30.06 23.17
N LYS A 186 -29.87 -30.71 23.64
CA LYS A 186 -31.23 -30.46 23.12
C LYS A 186 -31.68 -29.01 23.32
N GLN A 187 -31.37 -28.41 24.47
CA GLN A 187 -31.69 -27.00 24.72
C GLN A 187 -30.93 -26.05 23.79
N GLU A 188 -29.66 -26.34 23.50
CA GLU A 188 -28.87 -25.59 22.52
C GLU A 188 -29.40 -25.77 21.10
N GLU A 189 -29.81 -26.99 20.73
CA GLU A 189 -30.45 -27.28 19.44
C GLU A 189 -31.75 -26.49 19.27
N ASP A 190 -32.61 -26.46 20.29
CA ASP A 190 -33.85 -25.69 20.28
C ASP A 190 -33.58 -24.18 20.22
N GLU A 191 -32.56 -23.67 20.92
CA GLU A 191 -32.17 -22.26 20.88
C GLU A 191 -31.58 -21.87 19.51
N LEU A 192 -30.81 -22.77 18.88
CA LEU A 192 -30.29 -22.62 17.53
C LEU A 192 -31.41 -22.64 16.48
N LEU A 193 -32.37 -23.55 16.59
CA LEU A 193 -33.54 -23.61 15.72
C LEU A 193 -34.39 -22.35 15.86
N ASN A 194 -34.65 -21.91 17.09
CA ASN A 194 -35.41 -20.69 17.36
C ASN A 194 -34.67 -19.41 16.88
N PHE A 195 -33.33 -19.41 16.90
CA PHE A 195 -32.54 -18.33 16.32
C PHE A 195 -32.63 -18.31 14.79
N VAL A 196 -32.56 -19.46 14.13
CA VAL A 196 -32.68 -19.56 12.67
C VAL A 196 -34.10 -19.19 12.21
N GLU A 197 -35.13 -19.62 12.92
CA GLU A 197 -36.53 -19.31 12.60
C GLU A 197 -36.87 -17.83 12.81
N ASN A 198 -36.27 -17.19 13.81
CA ASN A 198 -36.44 -15.76 14.07
C ASN A 198 -35.38 -14.88 13.41
N LEU A 199 -34.52 -15.43 12.54
CA LEU A 199 -33.56 -14.62 11.80
C LEU A 199 -34.30 -13.89 10.68
N ASP A 200 -34.64 -12.63 10.92
CA ASP A 200 -35.20 -11.75 9.91
C ASP A 200 -34.10 -11.32 8.92
N TYR A 201 -33.80 -12.21 7.97
CA TYR A 201 -32.84 -11.96 6.90
C TYR A 201 -33.23 -10.74 6.07
N ASP A 202 -34.52 -10.46 5.89
CA ASP A 202 -34.99 -9.33 5.11
C ASP A 202 -34.70 -8.01 5.83
N SER A 203 -34.89 -7.92 7.15
CA SER A 203 -34.44 -6.75 7.92
C SER A 203 -32.92 -6.57 7.87
N TYR A 204 -32.15 -7.66 8.00
CA TYR A 204 -30.68 -7.59 8.01
C TYR A 204 -30.08 -7.25 6.63
N ILE A 205 -30.64 -7.79 5.55
CA ILE A 205 -30.24 -7.50 4.17
C ILE A 205 -30.61 -6.07 3.80
N ASN A 206 -31.84 -5.64 4.13
CA ASN A 206 -32.26 -4.27 3.88
C ASN A 206 -31.38 -3.27 4.65
N ASP A 207 -31.00 -3.56 5.89
CA ASP A 207 -30.10 -2.68 6.65
C ASP A 207 -28.68 -2.66 6.10
N LEU A 208 -28.15 -3.77 5.59
CA LEU A 208 -26.82 -3.80 4.97
C LEU A 208 -26.79 -3.04 3.64
N GLU A 209 -27.78 -3.24 2.77
CA GLU A 209 -27.85 -2.55 1.49
C GLU A 209 -28.13 -1.06 1.67
N VAL A 210 -29.03 -0.69 2.59
CA VAL A 210 -29.32 0.70 2.93
C VAL A 210 -28.10 1.37 3.58
N ASN A 211 -27.38 0.69 4.48
CA ASN A 211 -26.14 1.24 5.05
C ASN A 211 -25.03 1.39 4.01
N VAL A 212 -24.88 0.45 3.09
CA VAL A 212 -23.93 0.55 1.97
C VAL A 212 -24.31 1.72 1.06
N MET A 213 -25.59 1.89 0.74
CA MET A 213 -26.09 3.01 -0.06
C MET A 213 -25.90 4.36 0.65
N LEU A 214 -26.21 4.45 1.95
CA LEU A 214 -26.00 5.65 2.77
C LEU A 214 -24.50 6.00 2.86
N LYS A 215 -23.62 5.01 3.00
CA LYS A 215 -22.17 5.21 3.02
C LYS A 215 -21.63 5.67 1.66
N ALA A 216 -22.19 5.16 0.56
CA ALA A 216 -21.86 5.60 -0.79
C ALA A 216 -22.34 7.06 -1.03
N LEU A 217 -23.53 7.41 -0.57
CA LEU A 217 -24.06 8.79 -0.61
C LEU A 217 -23.21 9.75 0.23
N GLN A 218 -22.85 9.37 1.47
CA GLN A 218 -21.95 10.16 2.32
C GLN A 218 -20.56 10.35 1.69
N SER A 219 -20.01 9.31 1.05
CA SER A 219 -18.73 9.39 0.32
C SER A 219 -18.84 10.34 -0.87
N ARG A 220 -19.94 10.30 -1.61
CA ARG A 220 -20.20 11.23 -2.72
C ARG A 220 -20.36 12.68 -2.23
N VAL A 221 -21.11 12.90 -1.16
CA VAL A 221 -21.32 14.23 -0.57
C VAL A 221 -20.01 14.80 -0.03
N THR A 222 -19.16 13.98 0.60
CA THR A 222 -17.84 14.43 1.05
C THR A 222 -16.89 14.72 -0.11
N ASN A 223 -16.98 13.97 -1.23
CA ASN A 223 -16.23 14.28 -2.44
C ASN A 223 -16.69 15.59 -3.09
N ILE A 224 -18.01 15.82 -3.20
CA ILE A 224 -18.55 17.10 -3.70
C ILE A 224 -18.10 18.26 -2.81
N LYS A 225 -18.17 18.13 -1.48
CA LYS A 225 -17.67 19.17 -0.55
C LYS A 225 -16.16 19.42 -0.69
N LYS A 226 -15.37 18.37 -0.91
CA LYS A 226 -13.93 18.50 -1.19
C LYS A 226 -13.71 19.16 -2.55
N GLU A 227 -14.60 18.93 -3.50
CA GLU A 227 -14.52 19.52 -4.83
C GLU A 227 -14.88 21.00 -4.85
N ASP A 228 -15.91 21.40 -4.11
CA ASP A 228 -16.22 22.82 -3.94
C ASP A 228 -15.06 23.57 -3.27
N ASN A 229 -14.36 22.91 -2.33
CA ASN A 229 -13.14 23.44 -1.71
C ASN A 229 -11.89 23.38 -2.63
N TRP A 230 -11.89 22.63 -3.75
CA TRP A 230 -10.76 22.66 -4.69
C TRP A 230 -10.73 23.96 -5.47
N LYS A 231 -11.88 24.57 -5.79
CA LYS A 231 -11.95 25.86 -6.49
C LYS A 231 -11.34 26.97 -5.64
N GLU A 232 -11.67 27.00 -4.35
CA GLU A 232 -11.10 27.97 -3.40
C GLU A 232 -9.59 27.75 -3.20
N LYS A 233 -9.12 26.49 -3.19
CA LYS A 233 -7.69 26.16 -3.16
C LYS A 233 -6.95 26.47 -4.46
N LEU A 234 -7.60 26.36 -5.63
CA LEU A 234 -7.00 26.70 -6.91
C LEU A 234 -6.80 28.21 -7.03
N GLU A 235 -7.79 28.99 -6.61
CA GLU A 235 -7.69 30.45 -6.60
C GLU A 235 -6.64 30.97 -5.60
N GLN A 236 -6.45 30.29 -4.46
CA GLN A 236 -5.34 30.57 -3.55
C GLN A 236 -3.98 30.08 -4.07
N GLY A 237 -3.98 29.01 -4.87
CA GLY A 237 -2.80 28.44 -5.52
C GLY A 237 -2.23 29.34 -6.61
N GLU A 238 -3.10 29.90 -7.47
CA GLU A 238 -2.70 30.83 -8.55
C GLU A 238 -2.05 32.10 -7.99
N LYS A 239 -2.64 32.69 -6.93
CA LYS A 239 -2.04 33.84 -6.22
C LYS A 239 -0.66 33.54 -5.63
N LYS A 240 -0.40 32.28 -5.27
CA LYS A 240 0.89 31.82 -4.72
C LYS A 240 1.90 31.44 -5.80
N GLN A 241 1.43 31.11 -7.00
CA GLN A 241 2.27 30.72 -8.14
C GLN A 241 2.80 31.94 -8.90
N GLU A 242 2.04 33.04 -8.95
CA GLU A 242 2.51 34.34 -9.46
C GLU A 242 3.66 34.91 -8.61
N GLN A 243 3.61 34.78 -7.29
CA GLN A 243 4.73 35.17 -6.41
C GLN A 243 5.96 34.27 -6.59
N ARG A 244 5.78 32.97 -6.88
CA ARG A 244 6.91 32.04 -7.07
C ARG A 244 7.60 32.17 -8.44
N GLN A 245 6.90 32.60 -9.48
CA GLN A 245 7.54 32.84 -10.79
C GLN A 245 8.47 34.07 -10.74
N SER A 246 8.17 35.07 -9.91
CA SER A 246 9.06 36.22 -9.69
C SER A 246 10.36 35.82 -9.01
N ASP A 247 10.31 34.92 -8.01
CA ASP A 247 11.51 34.51 -7.25
C ASP A 247 12.38 33.48 -8.01
N MET A 248 11.79 32.69 -8.92
CA MET A 248 12.52 31.65 -9.67
C MET A 248 13.46 32.24 -10.74
N TYR A 249 13.17 33.43 -11.28
CA TYR A 249 14.00 34.07 -12.31
C TYR A 249 15.29 34.67 -11.72
N ASP A 250 15.29 35.10 -10.45
CA ASP A 250 16.47 35.59 -9.76
C ASP A 250 17.44 34.48 -9.34
N GLN A 251 16.92 33.27 -9.06
CA GLN A 251 17.74 32.15 -8.58
C GLN A 251 18.47 31.39 -9.70
N ILE A 252 17.96 31.45 -10.94
CA ILE A 252 18.59 30.83 -12.12
C ILE A 252 19.79 31.65 -12.63
N SER A 253 19.80 32.98 -12.45
CA SER A 253 20.96 33.81 -12.83
C SER A 253 22.18 33.63 -11.92
N GLN A 254 22.05 32.98 -10.76
CA GLN A 254 23.18 32.77 -9.83
C GLN A 254 23.80 31.36 -9.89
N SER A 255 23.17 30.38 -10.55
CA SER A 255 23.62 28.97 -10.51
C SER A 255 24.40 28.49 -11.75
N LEU A 256 24.77 29.37 -12.69
CA LEU A 256 25.53 29.02 -13.91
C LEU A 256 27.05 29.03 -13.72
N GLY A 257 27.55 28.76 -12.51
CA GLY A 257 28.98 28.69 -12.24
C GLY A 257 29.33 27.61 -11.22
N LYS A 258 30.06 26.59 -11.69
CA LYS A 258 30.86 25.59 -10.95
C LYS A 258 30.23 24.19 -10.77
N ASN A 259 30.58 23.35 -11.74
CA ASN A 259 31.40 22.14 -11.59
C ASN A 259 30.98 20.96 -10.68
N ASP A 260 31.17 19.79 -11.31
CA ASP A 260 31.57 18.48 -10.80
C ASP A 260 30.50 17.42 -10.49
N GLU A 261 30.21 16.69 -11.57
CA GLU A 261 29.69 15.35 -11.67
C GLU A 261 30.55 14.33 -10.90
N ALA A 262 30.09 13.93 -9.73
CA ALA A 262 30.42 12.63 -9.14
C ALA A 262 29.30 12.16 -8.22
N LYS A 263 28.05 12.14 -8.71
CA LYS A 263 26.96 11.49 -7.98
C LYS A 263 26.97 10.00 -8.29
N SER A 264 27.52 9.24 -7.34
CA SER A 264 27.50 7.77 -7.32
C SER A 264 26.07 7.26 -7.53
N VAL A 265 25.88 6.43 -8.57
CA VAL A 265 24.63 5.70 -8.91
C VAL A 265 24.05 4.92 -7.72
N HIS A 266 24.87 4.65 -6.69
CA HIS A 266 24.41 3.98 -5.47
C HIS A 266 23.52 4.85 -4.57
N SER A 267 23.76 6.17 -4.54
CA SER A 267 22.98 7.13 -3.72
C SER A 267 21.52 7.20 -4.14
N GLU A 268 21.22 7.02 -5.43
CA GLU A 268 19.86 7.12 -5.94
C GLU A 268 18.95 5.99 -5.46
N LYS A 269 19.46 4.76 -5.32
CA LYS A 269 18.65 3.63 -4.81
C LYS A 269 18.25 3.85 -3.36
N THR A 270 19.18 4.33 -2.54
CA THR A 270 18.95 4.63 -1.12
C THR A 270 18.00 5.81 -0.95
N GLN A 271 18.19 6.88 -1.73
CA GLN A 271 17.27 8.01 -1.72
C GLN A 271 15.86 7.62 -2.17
N ASN A 272 15.73 6.76 -3.17
CA ASN A 272 14.43 6.27 -3.62
C ASN A 272 13.73 5.42 -2.56
N SER A 273 14.46 4.54 -1.86
CA SER A 273 13.92 3.76 -0.74
C SER A 273 13.47 4.67 0.43
N ILE A 274 14.28 5.67 0.78
CA ILE A 274 13.95 6.66 1.82
C ILE A 274 12.72 7.48 1.42
N ASN A 275 12.64 7.92 0.16
CA ASN A 275 11.50 8.68 -0.36
C ASN A 275 10.20 7.85 -0.37
N GLN A 276 10.29 6.55 -0.67
CA GLN A 276 9.14 5.64 -0.57
C GLN A 276 8.67 5.45 0.87
N LEU A 277 9.60 5.32 1.83
CA LEU A 277 9.27 5.23 3.26
C LEU A 277 8.61 6.51 3.77
N ARG A 278 9.12 7.69 3.38
CA ARG A 278 8.51 8.99 3.71
C ARG A 278 7.12 9.14 3.11
N LYS A 279 6.95 8.84 1.82
CA LYS A 279 5.65 8.90 1.14
C LYS A 279 4.63 7.96 1.76
N ARG A 280 5.06 6.77 2.17
CA ARG A 280 4.20 5.82 2.89
C ARG A 280 3.79 6.33 4.26
N GLN A 281 4.67 7.02 4.97
CA GLN A 281 4.31 7.65 6.24
C GLN A 281 3.34 8.81 6.06
N GLU A 282 3.56 9.67 5.06
CA GLU A 282 2.66 10.78 4.77
C GLU A 282 1.24 10.28 4.44
N LEU A 283 1.12 9.13 3.77
CA LEU A 283 -0.17 8.47 3.50
C LEU A 283 -0.85 7.92 4.77
N ILE A 284 -0.05 7.47 5.75
CA ILE A 284 -0.54 7.02 7.07
C ILE A 284 -1.00 8.25 7.88
N GLU A 285 -0.20 9.32 7.92
CA GLU A 285 -0.55 10.59 8.59
C GLU A 285 -1.78 11.28 7.96
N GLN A 286 -2.00 11.11 6.65
CA GLN A 286 -3.20 11.56 5.95
C GLN A 286 -4.43 10.68 6.19
N GLY A 287 -4.33 9.66 7.06
CA GLY A 287 -5.45 8.76 7.41
C GLY A 287 -6.00 7.94 6.24
N LYS A 288 -5.26 7.85 5.11
CA LYS A 288 -5.68 7.13 3.91
C LYS A 288 -5.35 5.63 3.98
N GLN A 289 -4.68 5.18 5.04
CA GLN A 289 -4.21 3.80 5.15
C GLN A 289 -4.43 3.21 6.54
N ASP A 290 -5.62 3.36 7.10
CA ASP A 290 -5.98 2.75 8.38
C ASP A 290 -7.17 1.80 8.24
N TRP A 291 -6.88 0.51 7.97
CA TRP A 291 -7.62 -0.58 8.63
C TRP A 291 -6.92 -1.94 8.59
N GLU A 292 -6.18 -2.28 7.52
CA GLU A 292 -5.70 -3.67 7.35
C GLU A 292 -4.32 -4.00 7.95
N LYS A 293 -3.67 -3.09 8.69
CA LYS A 293 -2.32 -3.31 9.26
C LYS A 293 -2.24 -3.29 10.78
N THR A 294 -3.34 -3.12 11.49
CA THR A 294 -3.38 -3.07 12.96
C THR A 294 -3.56 -4.43 13.63
N THR A 295 -3.58 -5.55 12.88
CA THR A 295 -3.74 -6.90 13.44
C THR A 295 -2.43 -7.68 13.70
N SER A 296 -1.26 -7.05 13.58
CA SER A 296 0.00 -7.69 13.99
C SER A 296 0.32 -7.30 15.45
N ASN A 297 0.00 -8.19 16.37
CA ASN A 297 0.28 -8.08 17.80
C ASN A 297 1.78 -7.86 18.08
N GLY A 298 2.09 -6.89 18.95
CA GLY A 298 3.17 -7.04 19.95
C GLY A 298 4.46 -6.26 19.79
N ASP A 299 4.94 -5.96 18.58
CA ASP A 299 6.19 -5.22 18.44
C ASP A 299 5.95 -3.71 18.49
N GLN A 300 6.55 -3.05 19.48
CA GLN A 300 6.59 -1.59 19.57
C GLN A 300 6.88 -1.02 18.18
N LYS A 301 5.92 -0.24 17.65
CA LYS A 301 5.99 0.30 16.28
C LYS A 301 7.34 0.98 16.08
N ALA A 302 8.27 0.30 15.42
CA ALA A 302 9.59 0.84 15.15
C ALA A 302 9.42 2.19 14.46
N SER A 303 9.97 3.25 15.07
CA SER A 303 9.90 4.62 14.55
C SER A 303 10.35 4.63 13.09
N LEU A 304 9.88 5.60 12.30
CA LEU A 304 10.37 5.79 10.93
C LEU A 304 11.89 5.92 10.91
N GLU A 305 12.43 6.67 11.86
CA GLU A 305 13.87 6.87 12.02
C GLU A 305 14.56 5.53 12.24
N ASP A 306 13.94 4.66 13.04
CA ASP A 306 14.43 3.32 13.33
C ASP A 306 14.49 2.49 12.04
N ARG A 307 13.44 2.54 11.20
CA ARG A 307 13.38 1.84 9.90
C ARG A 307 14.38 2.40 8.88
N ILE A 308 14.57 3.72 8.83
CA ILE A 308 15.57 4.36 7.96
C ILE A 308 16.98 3.97 8.43
N ALA A 309 17.27 4.07 9.73
CA ALA A 309 18.55 3.72 10.32
C ALA A 309 18.91 2.25 10.07
N LYS A 310 17.92 1.34 10.11
CA LYS A 310 18.10 -0.06 9.73
C LYS A 310 18.57 -0.21 8.27
N HIS A 311 17.87 0.43 7.34
CA HIS A 311 18.22 0.38 5.92
C HIS A 311 19.60 0.95 5.62
N VAL A 312 19.95 2.07 6.25
CA VAL A 312 21.28 2.69 6.11
C VAL A 312 22.37 1.80 6.72
N ALA A 313 22.11 1.17 7.88
CA ALA A 313 23.05 0.25 8.49
C ALA A 313 23.30 -1.01 7.65
N ASP A 314 22.25 -1.60 7.07
CA ASP A 314 22.37 -2.74 6.14
C ASP A 314 23.20 -2.37 4.90
N GLU A 315 23.03 -1.15 4.40
CA GLU A 315 23.80 -0.66 3.25
C GLU A 315 25.28 -0.46 3.58
N ILE A 316 25.60 0.15 4.73
CA ILE A 316 27.00 0.34 5.18
C ILE A 316 27.68 -1.02 5.35
N LEU A 317 26.99 -2.00 5.93
CA LEU A 317 27.53 -3.36 6.11
C LEU A 317 27.78 -4.07 4.78
N ASN A 318 26.88 -3.89 3.80
CA ASN A 318 27.05 -4.46 2.47
C ASN A 318 28.17 -3.80 1.67
N GLN A 319 28.36 -2.48 1.82
CA GLN A 319 29.41 -1.73 1.13
C GLN A 319 30.80 -1.98 1.72
N TYR A 320 30.89 -2.09 3.05
CA TYR A 320 32.16 -2.15 3.76
C TYR A 320 32.29 -3.46 4.54
N LYS A 321 32.85 -4.47 3.87
CA LYS A 321 33.04 -5.82 4.44
C LYS A 321 34.00 -5.85 5.63
N ASN A 322 34.92 -4.91 5.71
CA ASN A 322 35.76 -4.70 6.89
C ASN A 322 34.96 -4.24 8.11
N ILE A 323 33.96 -3.37 7.92
CA ILE A 323 33.07 -2.90 8.98
C ILE A 323 32.11 -4.00 9.39
N SER A 324 31.64 -4.83 8.45
CA SER A 324 30.75 -5.95 8.77
C SER A 324 31.37 -7.03 9.64
N ASN A 325 32.69 -7.21 9.56
CA ASN A 325 33.39 -8.17 10.41
C ASN A 325 33.54 -7.68 11.86
N VAL A 326 33.42 -6.37 12.10
CA VAL A 326 33.66 -5.74 13.41
C VAL A 326 32.36 -5.31 14.08
N HIS A 327 31.39 -4.83 13.31
CA HIS A 327 30.15 -4.27 13.83
C HIS A 327 28.93 -5.05 13.35
N SER A 328 28.01 -5.32 14.27
CA SER A 328 26.67 -5.81 13.95
C SER A 328 25.76 -4.68 13.47
N ASN A 329 24.68 -5.02 12.77
CA ASN A 329 23.67 -4.05 12.31
C ASN A 329 23.15 -3.19 13.47
N SER A 330 22.84 -3.81 14.62
CA SER A 330 22.40 -3.10 15.84
C SER A 330 23.44 -2.09 16.35
N SER A 331 24.73 -2.40 16.23
CA SER A 331 25.83 -1.51 16.64
C SER A 331 25.90 -0.27 15.74
N ILE A 332 25.85 -0.44 14.42
CA ILE A 332 25.88 0.66 13.46
C ILE A 332 24.63 1.53 13.58
N ARG A 333 23.46 0.93 13.80
CA ARG A 333 22.21 1.65 14.04
C ARG A 333 22.32 2.60 15.24
N LYS A 334 22.85 2.12 16.36
CA LYS A 334 23.08 2.95 17.57
C LYS A 334 24.11 4.06 17.33
N ILE A 335 25.12 3.82 16.49
CA ILE A 335 26.09 4.84 16.09
C ILE A 335 25.40 5.94 15.27
N LEU A 336 24.58 5.56 14.27
CA LEU A 336 23.80 6.49 13.45
C LEU A 336 22.80 7.29 14.28
N GLU A 337 22.11 6.66 15.22
CA GLU A 337 21.20 7.36 16.15
C GLU A 337 21.95 8.36 17.04
N ARG A 338 23.13 8.00 17.54
CA ARG A 338 23.96 8.88 18.37
C ARG A 338 24.45 10.08 17.58
N GLU A 339 24.93 9.88 16.35
CA GLU A 339 25.35 10.97 15.46
C GLU A 339 24.18 11.85 15.02
N ALA A 340 23.01 11.27 14.73
CA ALA A 340 21.80 12.03 14.43
C ALA A 340 21.36 12.89 15.62
N LYS A 341 21.40 12.36 16.85
CA LYS A 341 21.12 13.13 18.07
C LYS A 341 22.15 14.23 18.30
N LYS A 342 23.43 13.93 18.09
CA LYS A 342 24.52 14.87 18.25
C LYS A 342 24.41 16.03 17.25
N THR A 343 24.14 15.75 15.98
CA THR A 343 23.91 16.78 14.96
C THR A 343 22.68 17.63 15.25
N LEU A 344 21.58 17.05 15.74
CA LEU A 344 20.42 17.84 16.18
C LEU A 344 20.75 18.73 17.39
N GLN A 345 21.56 18.23 18.32
CA GLN A 345 22.00 18.98 19.50
C GLN A 345 23.03 20.08 19.14
N GLU A 346 23.92 19.82 18.19
CA GLU A 346 24.92 20.76 17.67
C GLU A 346 24.32 21.79 16.72
N GLN A 347 23.27 21.43 15.97
CA GLN A 347 22.46 22.40 15.20
C GLN A 347 21.56 23.27 16.07
N CYS A 348 21.52 23.01 17.38
CA CYS A 348 21.09 23.96 18.40
C CYS A 348 22.20 25.00 18.73
N ILE A 349 23.01 25.38 17.72
CA ILE A 349 23.56 26.73 17.68
C ILE A 349 22.36 27.68 17.78
N PRO A 350 22.33 28.63 18.72
CA PRO A 350 21.23 29.58 18.81
C PRO A 350 21.06 30.24 17.45
N GLY A 351 19.99 29.89 16.74
CA GLY A 351 19.62 30.57 15.50
C GLY A 351 19.53 32.08 15.77
N PRO A 352 19.68 32.93 14.73
CA PRO A 352 19.61 34.37 14.92
C PRO A 352 18.35 34.71 15.71
N LEU A 353 18.56 35.40 16.84
CA LEU A 353 17.51 35.82 17.75
C LEU A 353 16.68 36.86 17.00
N ILE A 354 15.60 36.41 16.33
CA ILE A 354 14.66 37.31 15.68
C ILE A 354 13.92 38.03 16.81
N SER A 355 14.49 39.15 17.25
CA SER A 355 13.73 40.12 18.02
C SER A 355 12.62 40.61 17.11
N ILE A 356 11.39 40.21 17.43
CA ILE A 356 10.21 40.79 16.80
C ILE A 356 10.14 42.23 17.31
N ILE A 357 10.80 43.15 16.60
CA ILE A 357 10.61 44.58 16.79
C ILE A 357 9.18 44.86 16.37
N LYS A 358 8.29 45.00 17.36
CA LYS A 358 6.93 45.49 17.15
C LYS A 358 7.06 46.93 16.67
N ASN A 359 7.07 47.12 15.35
CA ASN A 359 6.95 48.45 14.77
C ASN A 359 5.56 48.97 15.14
N GLU A 360 5.49 49.81 16.17
CA GLU A 360 4.33 50.67 16.38
C GLU A 360 4.10 51.45 15.08
N LYS A 361 2.87 51.35 14.56
CA LYS A 361 2.50 52.01 13.30
C LYS A 361 2.69 53.50 13.49
N MET A 362 3.76 54.07 12.92
CA MET A 362 3.86 55.52 12.82
C MET A 362 2.64 56.06 12.07
N PRO A 363 2.05 57.18 12.52
CA PRO A 363 0.90 57.78 11.88
C PRO A 363 1.26 58.11 10.42
N LYS A 364 0.50 57.56 9.48
CA LYS A 364 0.69 57.84 8.05
C LYS A 364 0.21 59.25 7.77
N ASP A 365 1.11 60.13 7.37
CA ASP A 365 0.75 61.47 6.91
C ASP A 365 -0.21 61.35 5.70
N PRO A 366 -1.36 62.04 5.71
CA PRO A 366 -2.36 61.96 4.65
C PRO A 366 -1.87 62.53 3.30
N ASN A 367 -0.72 63.19 3.28
CA ASN A 367 -0.12 63.79 2.08
C ASN A 367 0.75 62.84 1.24
N THR A 368 0.99 61.61 1.70
CA THR A 368 1.84 60.62 1.00
C THR A 368 1.04 59.55 0.25
N LEU A 369 -0.28 59.73 0.13
CA LEU A 369 -1.14 58.83 -0.62
C LEU A 369 -1.03 59.14 -2.12
N PRO A 370 -0.68 58.16 -2.97
CA PRO A 370 -0.33 58.37 -4.38
C PRO A 370 -1.51 58.76 -5.29
N TYR A 371 -2.69 59.03 -4.73
CA TYR A 371 -3.92 59.33 -5.47
C TYR A 371 -4.54 60.69 -5.13
N LEU A 372 -3.92 61.50 -4.25
CA LEU A 372 -4.37 62.88 -4.07
C LEU A 372 -3.79 63.75 -5.19
N HIS A 373 -4.50 63.80 -6.32
CA HIS A 373 -4.22 64.74 -7.41
C HIS A 373 -4.33 66.16 -6.85
N ARG A 374 -3.20 66.85 -6.69
CA ARG A 374 -3.19 68.27 -6.31
C ARG A 374 -3.78 69.05 -7.48
N ASN A 375 -5.03 69.46 -7.38
CA ASN A 375 -5.63 70.44 -8.29
C ASN A 375 -4.78 71.72 -8.21
N PRO A 376 -4.10 72.15 -9.30
CA PRO A 376 -3.52 73.47 -9.34
C PRO A 376 -4.67 74.45 -9.60
N ALA A 377 -5.09 75.19 -8.58
CA ALA A 377 -6.04 76.28 -8.75
C ALA A 377 -5.33 77.62 -8.53
N ILE A 378 -5.28 78.39 -9.63
CA ILE A 378 -5.17 79.85 -9.77
C ILE A 378 -3.82 80.49 -9.42
#